data_AF-A0A2V8GEE9-F1
#
_entry.id   AF-A0A2V8GEE9-F1
#
_cell.length_a   1.000
_cell.length_b   1.000
_cell.length_c   1.000
_cell.angle_alpha   90.00
_cell.angle_beta   90.00
_cell.angle_gamma   90.00
#
_symmetry.space_group_name_H-M   'P 1'
#
loop_
_entity.id
_entity.type
_entity.pdbx_description
1 polymer ?
#
loop_
_entity_poly.entity_id
_entity_poly.type
_entity_poly.pdbx_seq_one_letter_code
_entity_poly.pdbx_strand_id
1 'polypeptide(L)'
;MVREIVLGLVFMLTVFGSEARTGVELNERTSVSTPAAKTTSPPQQDSSRLSGVGKVAGLGEFKVALLWDNRVKVAMTASDFEFERITSDSGETEITVRGRGEDNLTILFGGVDGLSVAKGDRVIRVSRGADSSEAIRRLVGGRAVTAFRQRVGQYERQLASETALRKRDALDPYAYTFVLTTAFIGELAGDPNAIGRSRELIRRRILAGRGRPQQASFTMRQGEECWMTYEQGLLANDNRNTQCMDSANNVAWYLRPAERLLCAAEFLSGALGAESSYIGCMGLAGLKLAA
;
A
#
# COMPACT_ATOMS: atom_id res chain seq x y z
N MET A 1 67.35 -9.33 14.02
CA MET A 1 66.69 -8.39 13.10
C MET A 1 65.18 -8.52 13.40
N VAL A 2 64.37 -7.50 13.76
CA VAL A 2 64.27 -6.06 13.35
C VAL A 2 63.68 -6.00 11.92
N ARG A 3 62.52 -5.38 11.57
CA ARG A 3 61.39 -4.58 12.18
C ARG A 3 60.15 -4.80 11.25
N GLU A 4 58.87 -4.43 11.44
CA GLU A 4 57.95 -3.85 12.47
C GLU A 4 56.50 -4.29 12.05
N ILE A 5 55.38 -4.27 12.78
CA ILE A 5 54.89 -3.59 14.01
C ILE A 5 54.27 -2.18 13.80
N VAL A 6 53.19 -2.12 13.01
CA VAL A 6 52.10 -1.10 13.02
C VAL A 6 50.80 -1.83 12.65
N LEU A 7 49.65 -1.86 13.35
CA LEU A 7 49.07 -1.18 14.53
C LEU A 7 48.19 0.07 14.24
N GLY A 8 46.86 -0.08 14.31
CA GLY A 8 45.87 1.00 14.29
C GLY A 8 44.49 0.55 14.79
N LEU A 9 44.05 1.05 15.97
CA LEU A 9 42.83 0.63 16.67
C LEU A 9 42.23 1.81 17.45
N VAL A 10 40.93 2.09 17.25
CA VAL A 10 40.16 3.13 17.96
C VAL A 10 38.75 2.56 18.22
N PHE A 11 38.44 2.11 19.43
CA PHE A 11 37.64 2.83 20.44
C PHE A 11 36.32 3.42 19.88
N MET A 12 35.16 2.80 20.09
CA MET A 12 34.42 2.57 21.35
C MET A 12 33.81 3.85 21.95
N LEU A 13 32.48 3.89 22.02
CA LEU A 13 31.76 4.67 23.02
C LEU A 13 30.37 4.06 23.30
N THR A 14 30.30 3.26 24.35
CA THR A 14 29.04 2.82 24.96
C THR A 14 28.51 3.91 25.91
N VAL A 15 27.21 4.17 25.90
CA VAL A 15 26.55 4.97 26.96
C VAL A 15 25.40 4.15 27.55
N PHE A 16 25.53 3.83 28.83
CA PHE A 16 24.51 3.19 29.67
C PHE A 16 24.62 3.80 31.08
N GLY A 17 23.48 3.99 31.75
CA GLY A 17 23.39 4.65 33.05
C GLY A 17 22.97 6.14 32.96
N SER A 18 22.25 6.72 33.92
CA SER A 18 21.80 6.15 35.20
C SER A 18 20.43 6.70 35.64
N GLU A 19 19.95 6.21 36.78
CA GLU A 19 18.59 6.38 37.33
C GLU A 19 18.26 7.81 37.82
N ALA A 20 16.98 8.19 37.71
CA ALA A 20 16.33 9.17 38.58
C ALA A 20 14.83 8.81 38.74
N ARG A 21 14.20 9.23 39.85
CA ARG A 21 12.86 8.76 40.27
C ARG A 21 11.73 9.79 40.08
N THR A 22 10.52 9.26 39.93
CA THR A 22 9.22 9.80 40.39
C THR A 22 8.98 11.32 40.32
N GLY A 23 8.12 11.73 39.40
CA GLY A 23 7.39 13.01 39.48
C GLY A 23 5.99 12.85 38.89
N VAL A 24 4.94 13.01 39.71
CA VAL A 24 3.57 13.18 39.23
C VAL A 24 3.26 14.65 39.30
N GLU A 25 3.19 15.31 38.13
CA GLU A 25 2.61 16.65 38.02
C GLU A 25 1.35 16.58 37.16
N LEU A 26 0.18 16.72 37.81
CA LEU A 26 -0.98 17.24 37.09
C LEU A 26 -0.71 18.72 36.84
N ASN A 27 -0.64 19.14 35.59
CA ASN A 27 -0.56 20.55 35.22
C ASN A 27 -1.81 20.94 34.44
N GLU A 28 -2.91 21.21 35.17
CA GLU A 28 -4.08 21.87 34.62
C GLU A 28 -3.69 23.29 34.17
N ARG A 29 -3.45 23.48 32.88
CA ARG A 29 -3.39 24.81 32.27
C ARG A 29 -4.24 24.89 31.02
N THR A 30 -5.42 25.45 31.23
CA THR A 30 -6.32 26.01 30.22
C THR A 30 -5.55 26.78 29.15
N SER A 31 -5.62 26.32 27.90
CA SER A 31 -5.18 27.09 26.73
C SER A 31 -6.41 27.55 25.95
N VAL A 32 -6.42 28.83 25.54
CA VAL A 32 -7.61 29.48 24.98
C VAL A 32 -7.84 29.02 23.54
N SER A 33 -9.09 28.70 23.22
CA SER A 33 -9.53 28.26 21.89
C SER A 33 -9.46 29.38 20.85
N THR A 34 -8.31 29.49 20.18
CA THR A 34 -8.20 30.25 18.91
C THR A 34 -8.88 29.44 17.78
N PRO A 35 -9.85 30.01 17.03
CA PRO A 35 -10.44 29.31 15.91
C PRO A 35 -9.40 29.00 14.82
N ALA A 36 -9.18 27.72 14.52
CA ALA A 36 -8.33 27.32 13.42
C ALA A 36 -8.93 27.83 12.10
N ALA A 37 -8.16 28.61 11.34
CA ALA A 37 -8.60 29.11 10.04
C ALA A 37 -8.89 27.94 9.09
N LYS A 38 -10.02 27.98 8.39
CA LYS A 38 -10.43 26.92 7.46
C LYS A 38 -9.46 26.86 6.27
N THR A 39 -8.49 25.94 6.33
CA THR A 39 -7.52 25.68 5.26
C THR A 39 -8.26 25.32 3.98
N THR A 40 -8.46 26.31 3.13
CA THR A 40 -9.17 26.15 1.87
C THR A 40 -8.13 25.75 0.84
N SER A 41 -8.01 24.45 0.59
CA SER A 41 -7.05 23.89 -0.36
C SER A 41 -7.17 24.61 -1.71
N PRO A 42 -6.06 25.09 -2.30
CA PRO A 42 -6.10 25.68 -3.63
C PRO A 42 -6.59 24.64 -4.65
N PRO A 43 -7.21 25.07 -5.78
CA PRO A 43 -7.71 24.15 -6.78
C PRO A 43 -6.57 23.24 -7.27
N GLN A 44 -6.74 21.94 -7.11
CA GLN A 44 -5.72 20.93 -7.40
C GLN A 44 -5.53 20.83 -8.92
N GLN A 45 -4.64 21.69 -9.44
CA GLN A 45 -4.34 21.79 -10.87
C GLN A 45 -3.79 20.45 -11.37
N ASP A 46 -4.41 19.87 -12.41
CA ASP A 46 -4.27 18.46 -12.80
C ASP A 46 -2.95 18.20 -13.56
N SER A 47 -1.84 18.41 -12.86
CA SER A 47 -0.48 18.46 -13.37
C SER A 47 0.11 17.05 -13.50
N SER A 48 -0.43 16.30 -14.45
CA SER A 48 0.19 15.05 -14.93
C SER A 48 1.20 15.34 -16.05
N ARG A 49 2.34 14.63 -16.02
CA ARG A 49 3.31 14.58 -17.14
C ARG A 49 2.85 13.61 -18.22
N LEU A 50 2.11 12.57 -17.83
CA LEU A 50 1.53 11.56 -18.70
C LEU A 50 0.30 10.95 -18.02
N SER A 51 -0.78 10.72 -18.77
CA SER A 51 -2.01 10.10 -18.25
C SER A 51 -2.65 9.15 -19.26
N GLY A 52 -3.46 8.22 -18.75
CA GLY A 52 -4.17 7.23 -19.55
C GLY A 52 -5.31 6.55 -18.79
N VAL A 53 -6.12 5.79 -19.52
CA VAL A 53 -7.24 5.00 -18.98
C VAL A 53 -6.91 3.52 -19.20
N GLY A 54 -6.90 2.75 -18.11
CA GLY A 54 -6.90 1.29 -18.15
C GLY A 54 -8.33 0.77 -18.01
N LYS A 55 -8.58 -0.41 -18.56
CA LYS A 55 -9.88 -1.09 -18.52
C LYS A 55 -9.65 -2.57 -18.29
N VAL A 56 -10.19 -3.14 -17.23
CA VAL A 56 -10.03 -4.56 -16.91
C VAL A 56 -11.40 -5.20 -16.77
N ALA A 57 -11.60 -6.35 -17.45
CA ALA A 57 -12.87 -7.06 -17.41
C ALA A 57 -13.26 -7.43 -15.97
N GLY A 58 -14.52 -7.17 -15.60
CA GLY A 58 -15.01 -7.34 -14.22
C GLY A 58 -14.65 -6.17 -13.28
N LEU A 59 -13.40 -5.68 -13.31
CA LEU A 59 -12.93 -4.58 -12.46
C LEU A 59 -13.47 -3.20 -12.91
N GLY A 60 -13.54 -2.95 -14.22
CA GLY A 60 -14.00 -1.70 -14.82
C GLY A 60 -12.88 -0.82 -15.35
N GLU A 61 -13.19 0.46 -15.54
CA GLU A 61 -12.26 1.48 -16.03
C GLU A 61 -11.62 2.24 -14.87
N PHE A 62 -10.34 2.58 -15.02
CA PHE A 62 -9.55 3.33 -14.06
C PHE A 62 -8.58 4.27 -14.77
N LYS A 63 -8.25 5.40 -14.16
CA LYS A 63 -7.27 6.36 -14.65
C LYS A 63 -5.92 6.10 -13.99
N VAL A 64 -4.85 6.27 -14.75
CA VAL A 64 -3.48 6.29 -14.23
C VAL A 64 -2.78 7.53 -14.77
N ALA A 65 -2.03 8.21 -13.92
CA ALA A 65 -1.22 9.37 -14.27
C ALA A 65 0.14 9.31 -13.57
N LEU A 66 1.18 9.72 -14.29
CA LEU A 66 2.47 10.05 -13.72
C LEU A 66 2.51 11.57 -13.50
N LEU A 67 2.69 12.00 -12.25
CA LEU A 67 2.77 13.40 -11.88
C LEU A 67 4.15 13.99 -12.18
N TRP A 68 4.29 15.33 -12.17
CA TRP A 68 5.58 15.99 -12.44
C TRP A 68 6.66 15.70 -11.41
N ASP A 69 6.26 15.40 -10.17
CA ASP A 69 7.13 14.93 -9.08
C ASP A 69 7.40 13.40 -9.13
N ASN A 70 7.17 12.78 -10.28
CA ASN A 70 7.29 11.34 -10.56
C ASN A 70 6.37 10.41 -9.73
N ARG A 71 5.46 10.95 -8.90
CA ARG A 71 4.48 10.13 -8.19
C ARG A 71 3.48 9.48 -9.16
N VAL A 72 3.11 8.24 -8.87
CA VAL A 72 2.08 7.51 -9.61
C VAL A 72 0.73 7.75 -8.96
N LYS A 73 -0.21 8.35 -9.70
CA LYS A 73 -1.62 8.50 -9.30
C LYS A 73 -2.48 7.46 -10.03
N VAL A 74 -3.26 6.67 -9.29
CA VAL A 74 -4.26 5.72 -9.81
C VAL A 74 -5.62 6.07 -9.23
N ALA A 75 -6.67 6.15 -10.05
CA ALA A 75 -8.01 6.53 -9.62
C ALA A 75 -9.12 5.70 -10.28
N MET A 76 -10.19 5.44 -9.54
CA MET A 76 -11.38 4.72 -10.01
C MET A 76 -12.63 5.39 -9.47
N THR A 77 -13.62 5.66 -10.33
CA THR A 77 -14.87 6.33 -9.96
C THR A 77 -16.06 5.45 -10.30
N ALA A 78 -17.03 5.39 -9.40
CA ALA A 78 -18.34 4.77 -9.61
C ALA A 78 -19.45 5.70 -9.06
N SER A 79 -20.71 5.27 -9.17
CA SER A 79 -21.87 5.98 -8.59
C SER A 79 -21.77 6.24 -7.09
N ASP A 80 -21.14 5.31 -6.36
CA ASP A 80 -21.19 5.22 -4.90
C ASP A 80 -19.84 5.48 -4.20
N PHE A 81 -18.75 5.59 -4.96
CA PHE A 81 -17.41 5.88 -4.45
C PHE A 81 -16.51 6.57 -5.47
N GLU A 82 -15.57 7.36 -4.97
CA GLU A 82 -14.32 7.68 -5.66
C GLU A 82 -13.16 7.07 -4.89
N PHE A 83 -12.27 6.38 -5.60
CA PHE A 83 -11.00 5.88 -5.10
C PHE A 83 -9.86 6.63 -5.77
N GLU A 84 -8.87 7.01 -4.98
CA GLU A 84 -7.61 7.60 -5.43
C GLU A 84 -6.46 6.99 -4.64
N ARG A 85 -5.34 6.74 -5.31
CA ARG A 85 -4.07 6.33 -4.72
C ARG A 85 -2.96 7.17 -5.33
N ILE A 86 -2.05 7.69 -4.52
CA ILE A 86 -0.85 8.40 -4.96
C ILE A 86 0.37 7.76 -4.28
N THR A 87 1.36 7.33 -5.06
CA THR A 87 2.53 6.56 -4.58
C THR A 87 3.87 7.22 -4.98
N SER A 88 4.75 7.32 -3.97
CA SER A 88 6.21 7.46 -3.93
C SER A 88 7.00 6.71 -4.99
N ASP A 89 8.04 7.32 -5.57
CA ASP A 89 9.27 6.57 -5.89
C ASP A 89 9.90 5.95 -4.63
N SER A 90 9.82 6.65 -3.49
CA SER A 90 10.17 6.19 -2.15
C SER A 90 9.23 5.10 -1.57
N GLY A 91 8.12 4.77 -2.24
CA GLY A 91 7.13 3.81 -1.74
C GLY A 91 6.12 4.35 -0.72
N GLU A 92 6.26 5.60 -0.27
CA GLU A 92 5.22 6.28 0.52
C GLU A 92 3.91 6.32 -0.28
N THR A 93 2.76 6.06 0.34
CA THR A 93 1.49 5.98 -0.37
C THR A 93 0.37 6.63 0.42
N GLU A 94 -0.38 7.50 -0.26
CA GLU A 94 -1.71 7.94 0.14
C GLU A 94 -2.77 7.13 -0.61
N ILE A 95 -3.75 6.58 0.10
CA ILE A 95 -5.02 6.11 -0.46
C ILE A 95 -6.11 7.02 0.08
N THR A 96 -6.99 7.53 -0.79
CA THR A 96 -8.23 8.20 -0.38
C THR A 96 -9.45 7.51 -0.98
N VAL A 97 -10.49 7.29 -0.17
CA VAL A 97 -11.82 6.83 -0.60
C VAL A 97 -12.88 7.86 -0.18
N ARG A 98 -13.60 8.40 -1.16
CA ARG A 98 -14.60 9.47 -0.99
C ARG A 98 -16.00 8.97 -1.29
N GLY A 99 -17.00 9.54 -0.62
CA GLY A 99 -18.41 9.13 -0.74
C GLY A 99 -19.38 10.30 -0.63
N ARG A 100 -20.52 10.23 -1.33
CA ARG A 100 -21.51 11.31 -1.30
C ARG A 100 -22.19 11.42 0.07
N GLY A 101 -21.85 12.48 0.80
CA GLY A 101 -22.35 12.72 2.15
C GLY A 101 -21.68 11.86 3.23
N GLU A 102 -20.43 11.45 3.00
CA GLU A 102 -19.57 10.81 4.01
C GLU A 102 -18.21 11.48 4.03
N ASP A 103 -17.57 11.53 5.19
CA ASP A 103 -16.18 11.97 5.31
C ASP A 103 -15.24 11.07 4.50
N ASN A 104 -14.25 11.67 3.87
CA ASN A 104 -13.21 10.94 3.14
C ASN A 104 -12.41 10.05 4.11
N LEU A 105 -12.22 8.77 3.76
CA LEU A 105 -11.22 7.91 4.38
C LEU A 105 -9.89 8.15 3.68
N THR A 106 -8.85 8.56 4.41
CA THR A 106 -7.47 8.67 3.91
C THR A 106 -6.56 7.74 4.70
N ILE A 107 -5.66 7.04 4.02
CA ILE A 107 -4.69 6.10 4.61
C ILE A 107 -3.30 6.47 4.09
N LEU A 108 -2.34 6.68 4.99
CA LEU A 108 -0.95 7.02 4.68
C LEU A 108 -0.02 5.93 5.23
N PHE A 109 0.92 5.45 4.43
CA PHE A 109 1.88 4.41 4.83
C PHE A 109 3.13 4.40 3.95
N GLY A 110 4.14 3.59 4.32
CA GLY A 110 5.41 3.47 3.60
C GLY A 110 6.45 4.55 3.93
N GLY A 111 6.05 5.60 4.66
CA GLY A 111 6.91 6.72 5.06
C GLY A 111 7.37 6.67 6.51
N VAL A 112 8.16 7.68 6.90
CA VAL A 112 8.77 7.79 8.25
C VAL A 112 7.75 7.87 9.39
N ASP A 113 6.54 8.38 9.11
CA ASP A 113 5.41 8.45 10.05
C ASP A 113 4.72 7.09 10.29
N GLY A 114 5.14 6.03 9.59
CA GLY A 114 4.54 4.70 9.65
C GLY A 114 3.16 4.64 8.99
N LEU A 115 2.27 3.82 9.55
CA LEU A 115 0.88 3.70 9.09
C LEU A 115 -0.04 4.65 9.87
N SER A 116 -0.81 5.48 9.15
CA SER A 116 -1.91 6.25 9.72
C SER A 116 -3.19 6.17 8.90
N VAL A 117 -4.32 6.33 9.58
CA VAL A 117 -5.67 6.30 9.00
C VAL A 117 -6.45 7.49 9.51
N ALA A 118 -7.03 8.26 8.60
CA ALA A 118 -7.81 9.46 8.88
C ALA A 118 -9.22 9.32 8.30
N LYS A 119 -10.24 9.83 9.01
CA LYS A 119 -11.58 10.04 8.46
C LYS A 119 -12.24 11.24 9.14
N GLY A 120 -12.55 12.27 8.36
CA GLY A 120 -12.90 13.60 8.87
C GLY A 120 -11.77 14.14 9.75
N ASP A 121 -12.11 14.80 10.86
CA ASP A 121 -11.13 15.37 11.80
C ASP A 121 -10.39 14.30 12.66
N ARG A 122 -10.71 13.01 12.51
CA ARG A 122 -10.14 11.93 13.32
C ARG A 122 -8.96 11.29 12.59
N VAL A 123 -7.79 11.28 13.23
CA VAL A 123 -6.57 10.63 12.72
C VAL A 123 -6.04 9.64 13.77
N ILE A 124 -5.73 8.41 13.34
CA ILE A 124 -5.12 7.37 14.16
C ILE A 124 -3.79 6.97 13.52
N ARG A 125 -2.70 7.04 14.28
CA ARG A 125 -1.39 6.47 13.91
C ARG A 125 -1.23 5.10 14.57
N VAL A 126 -0.71 4.12 13.83
CA VAL A 126 -0.39 2.79 14.38
C VAL A 126 0.96 2.84 15.05
N SER A 127 0.97 2.66 16.37
CA SER A 127 2.19 2.53 17.18
C SER A 127 2.25 1.15 17.83
N ARG A 128 3.48 0.70 18.14
CA ARG A 128 3.78 -0.63 18.71
C ARG A 128 3.41 -0.77 20.19
N GLY A 129 2.31 -0.16 20.64
CA GLY A 129 1.97 -0.08 22.08
C GLY A 129 0.56 0.41 22.44
N ALA A 130 -0.39 0.48 21.51
CA ALA A 130 -1.76 0.92 21.77
C ALA A 130 -2.80 0.13 20.95
N ASP A 131 -4.07 0.15 21.37
CA ASP A 131 -5.22 -0.49 20.70
C ASP A 131 -5.65 0.21 19.39
N SER A 132 -4.68 0.67 18.59
CA SER A 132 -4.88 1.38 17.33
C SER A 132 -5.72 0.58 16.33
N SER A 133 -5.65 -0.76 16.36
CA SER A 133 -6.35 -1.66 15.43
C SER A 133 -7.87 -1.61 15.56
N GLU A 134 -8.43 -1.71 16.77
CA GLU A 134 -9.87 -1.62 17.01
C GLU A 134 -10.38 -0.18 16.84
N ALA A 135 -9.55 0.82 17.13
CA ALA A 135 -9.87 2.21 16.83
C ALA A 135 -9.95 2.48 15.31
N ILE A 136 -9.00 1.96 14.52
CA ILE A 136 -8.99 2.04 13.05
C ILE A 136 -10.18 1.28 12.45
N ARG A 137 -10.51 0.10 12.97
CA ARG A 137 -11.67 -0.69 12.54
C ARG A 137 -13.00 0.06 12.65
N ARG A 138 -13.15 0.90 13.67
CA ARG A 138 -14.32 1.80 13.85
C ARG A 138 -14.29 3.00 12.89
N LEU A 139 -13.13 3.36 12.36
CA LEU A 139 -12.93 4.52 11.47
C LEU A 139 -13.12 4.18 9.98
N VAL A 140 -12.73 2.97 9.56
CA VAL A 140 -12.65 2.54 8.14
C VAL A 140 -14.02 2.16 7.53
N GLY A 141 -15.10 2.16 8.31
CA GLY A 141 -16.46 1.93 7.80
C GLY A 141 -16.98 3.06 6.88
N GLY A 142 -18.03 2.76 6.10
CA GLY A 142 -18.70 3.72 5.21
C GLY A 142 -19.32 3.06 3.97
N ARG A 143 -20.30 3.69 3.31
CA ARG A 143 -20.92 3.13 2.09
C ARG A 143 -19.93 3.13 0.93
N ALA A 144 -19.15 4.21 0.76
CA ALA A 144 -18.15 4.28 -0.30
C ALA A 144 -17.03 3.25 -0.15
N VAL A 145 -16.51 3.07 1.06
CA VAL A 145 -15.52 2.02 1.37
C VAL A 145 -16.11 0.63 1.12
N THR A 146 -17.36 0.42 1.50
CA THR A 146 -18.08 -0.84 1.25
C THR A 146 -18.28 -1.09 -0.25
N ALA A 147 -18.67 -0.07 -1.02
CA ALA A 147 -18.89 -0.16 -2.46
C ALA A 147 -17.58 -0.40 -3.23
N PHE A 148 -16.49 0.28 -2.88
CA PHE A 148 -15.16 0.02 -3.43
C PHE A 148 -14.72 -1.43 -3.15
N ARG A 149 -14.81 -1.88 -1.88
CA ARG A 149 -14.48 -3.26 -1.49
C ARG A 149 -15.36 -4.30 -2.18
N GLN A 150 -16.65 -4.02 -2.37
CA GLN A 150 -17.55 -4.89 -3.12
C GLN A 150 -17.16 -4.95 -4.61
N ARG A 151 -16.83 -3.82 -5.23
CA ARG A 151 -16.46 -3.73 -6.65
C ARG A 151 -15.20 -4.53 -6.95
N VAL A 152 -14.11 -4.28 -6.22
CA VAL A 152 -12.85 -5.01 -6.44
C VAL A 152 -12.97 -6.46 -5.95
N GLY A 153 -13.72 -6.72 -4.87
CA GLY A 153 -13.97 -8.08 -4.39
C GLY A 153 -14.80 -8.94 -5.35
N GLN A 154 -15.67 -8.35 -6.18
CA GLN A 154 -16.32 -9.08 -7.29
C GLN A 154 -15.28 -9.57 -8.31
N TYR A 155 -14.31 -8.72 -8.66
CA TYR A 155 -13.22 -9.08 -9.56
C TYR A 155 -12.24 -10.09 -8.92
N GLU A 156 -11.91 -9.96 -7.63
CA GLU A 156 -11.10 -10.95 -6.91
C GLU A 156 -11.74 -12.35 -6.94
N ARG A 157 -13.06 -12.45 -6.73
CA ARG A 157 -13.79 -13.73 -6.85
C ARG A 157 -13.80 -14.28 -8.28
N GLN A 158 -13.76 -13.42 -9.30
CA GLN A 158 -13.58 -13.87 -10.68
C GLN A 158 -12.16 -14.40 -10.92
N LEU A 159 -11.12 -13.69 -10.45
CA LEU A 159 -9.71 -14.12 -10.51
C LEU A 159 -9.44 -15.46 -9.80
N ALA A 160 -10.19 -15.75 -8.73
CA ALA A 160 -10.10 -16.98 -7.96
C ALA A 160 -10.81 -18.18 -8.62
N SER A 161 -11.61 -17.97 -9.66
CA SER A 161 -12.26 -19.06 -10.40
C SER A 161 -11.28 -19.81 -11.31
N GLU A 162 -11.37 -21.14 -11.39
CA GLU A 162 -10.49 -21.95 -12.23
C GLU A 162 -10.59 -21.59 -13.73
N THR A 163 -11.77 -21.14 -14.18
CA THR A 163 -11.98 -20.64 -15.53
C THR A 163 -11.12 -19.40 -15.83
N ALA A 164 -10.85 -18.56 -14.82
CA ALA A 164 -9.97 -17.40 -14.92
C ALA A 164 -8.48 -17.74 -14.75
N LEU A 165 -8.11 -18.97 -14.38
CA LEU A 165 -6.72 -19.46 -14.51
C LEU A 165 -6.37 -19.79 -15.97
N ARG A 166 -7.38 -20.10 -16.81
CA ARG A 166 -7.19 -20.40 -18.23
C ARG A 166 -7.21 -19.15 -19.13
N LYS A 167 -7.86 -18.07 -18.70
CA LYS A 167 -7.80 -16.77 -19.38
C LYS A 167 -6.52 -16.02 -19.01
N ARG A 168 -5.69 -15.70 -20.02
CA ARG A 168 -4.39 -15.03 -19.85
C ARG A 168 -4.53 -13.52 -19.63
N ASP A 169 -5.58 -12.95 -20.19
CA ASP A 169 -6.14 -11.60 -20.04
C ASP A 169 -6.51 -11.19 -18.58
N ALA A 170 -6.13 -12.01 -17.60
CA ALA A 170 -6.32 -11.80 -16.16
C ALA A 170 -4.98 -11.79 -15.39
N LEU A 171 -3.93 -11.29 -16.03
CA LEU A 171 -2.63 -10.95 -15.46
C LEU A 171 -2.37 -9.45 -15.76
N ASP A 172 -2.80 -8.56 -14.86
CA ASP A 172 -2.64 -7.11 -15.01
C ASP A 172 -2.08 -6.50 -13.70
N PRO A 173 -1.04 -5.65 -13.73
CA PRO A 173 -0.37 -5.16 -12.53
C PRO A 173 -1.27 -4.24 -11.70
N TYR A 174 -2.01 -3.36 -12.37
CA TYR A 174 -2.95 -2.44 -11.73
C TYR A 174 -4.09 -3.21 -11.07
N ALA A 175 -4.61 -4.23 -11.76
CA ALA A 175 -5.67 -5.07 -11.23
C ALA A 175 -5.22 -5.86 -9.98
N TYR A 176 -3.97 -6.30 -9.94
CA TYR A 176 -3.36 -6.90 -8.74
C TYR A 176 -3.18 -5.87 -7.61
N THR A 177 -2.69 -4.65 -7.88
CA THR A 177 -2.60 -3.66 -6.81
C THR A 177 -3.96 -3.17 -6.32
N PHE A 178 -5.00 -3.10 -7.17
CA PHE A 178 -6.38 -2.85 -6.74
C PHE A 178 -6.85 -3.92 -5.75
N VAL A 179 -6.63 -5.19 -6.06
CA VAL A 179 -6.98 -6.33 -5.18
C VAL A 179 -6.21 -6.24 -3.86
N LEU A 180 -4.89 -6.03 -3.88
CA LEU A 180 -4.09 -5.87 -2.66
C LEU A 180 -4.46 -4.62 -1.84
N THR A 181 -4.77 -3.50 -2.49
CA THR A 181 -5.24 -2.27 -1.82
C THR A 181 -6.58 -2.51 -1.14
N THR A 182 -7.50 -3.20 -1.80
CA THR A 182 -8.81 -3.58 -1.25
C THR A 182 -8.68 -4.54 -0.08
N ALA A 183 -7.73 -5.49 -0.17
CA ALA A 183 -7.41 -6.43 0.88
C ALA A 183 -6.85 -5.71 2.12
N PHE A 184 -5.95 -4.75 1.95
CA PHE A 184 -5.42 -3.93 3.06
C PHE A 184 -6.53 -3.16 3.79
N ILE A 185 -7.41 -2.49 3.05
CA ILE A 185 -8.60 -1.83 3.62
C ILE A 185 -9.52 -2.86 4.31
N GLY A 186 -9.51 -4.12 3.86
CA GLY A 186 -10.16 -5.24 4.54
C GLY A 186 -9.55 -5.57 5.90
N GLU A 187 -8.22 -5.62 6.02
CA GLU A 187 -7.54 -5.86 7.29
C GLU A 187 -7.75 -4.70 8.27
N LEU A 188 -7.65 -3.47 7.79
CA LEU A 188 -7.97 -2.25 8.56
C LEU A 188 -9.45 -2.23 8.99
N ALA A 189 -10.37 -2.83 8.22
CA ALA A 189 -11.77 -3.03 8.57
C ALA A 189 -12.02 -4.25 9.49
N GLY A 190 -10.98 -4.95 9.94
CA GLY A 190 -11.08 -6.06 10.90
C GLY A 190 -11.20 -7.46 10.30
N ASP A 191 -10.78 -7.69 9.06
CA ASP A 191 -10.59 -9.03 8.47
C ASP A 191 -9.09 -9.37 8.45
N PRO A 192 -8.52 -9.97 9.52
CA PRO A 192 -7.07 -10.07 9.75
C PRO A 192 -6.36 -11.11 8.86
N ASN A 193 -6.98 -11.52 7.76
CA ASN A 193 -6.43 -12.44 6.77
C ASN A 193 -6.63 -11.94 5.32
N ALA A 194 -7.15 -10.73 5.10
CA ALA A 194 -7.51 -10.28 3.76
C ALA A 194 -6.30 -10.17 2.82
N ILE A 195 -5.22 -9.49 3.22
CA ILE A 195 -3.96 -9.49 2.44
C ILE A 195 -3.43 -10.92 2.31
N GLY A 196 -3.50 -11.73 3.37
CA GLY A 196 -3.08 -13.13 3.33
C GLY A 196 -3.73 -13.94 2.20
N ARG A 197 -5.06 -13.82 2.03
CA ARG A 197 -5.80 -14.49 0.95
C ARG A 197 -5.47 -13.93 -0.44
N SER A 198 -5.41 -12.61 -0.57
CA SER A 198 -5.15 -11.94 -1.85
C SER A 198 -3.71 -12.13 -2.33
N ARG A 199 -2.73 -12.15 -1.41
CA ARG A 199 -1.35 -12.62 -1.65
C ARG A 199 -1.35 -14.02 -2.23
N GLU A 200 -1.99 -14.97 -1.54
CA GLU A 200 -1.97 -16.38 -1.96
C GLU A 200 -2.72 -16.61 -3.29
N LEU A 201 -3.72 -15.78 -3.62
CA LEU A 201 -4.31 -15.75 -4.96
C LEU A 201 -3.29 -15.28 -6.01
N ILE A 202 -2.68 -14.11 -5.83
CA ILE A 202 -1.73 -13.53 -6.79
C ILE A 202 -0.49 -14.41 -6.95
N ARG A 203 0.09 -14.91 -5.85
CA ARG A 203 1.22 -15.84 -5.84
C ARG A 203 0.91 -17.11 -6.65
N ARG A 204 -0.26 -17.73 -6.46
CA ARG A 204 -0.66 -18.90 -7.26
C ARG A 204 -0.86 -18.56 -8.73
N ARG A 205 -1.42 -17.39 -9.06
CA ARG A 205 -1.57 -16.96 -10.47
C ARG A 205 -0.23 -16.70 -11.17
N ILE A 206 0.73 -16.05 -10.51
CA ILE A 206 2.10 -15.89 -11.01
C ILE A 206 2.79 -17.25 -11.21
N LEU A 207 2.71 -18.13 -10.20
CA LEU A 207 3.32 -19.47 -10.29
C LEU A 207 2.69 -20.37 -11.36
N ALA A 208 1.38 -20.28 -11.58
CA ALA A 208 0.67 -21.00 -12.64
C ALA A 208 0.83 -20.37 -14.03
N GLY A 209 1.07 -19.05 -14.09
CA GLY A 209 1.33 -18.29 -15.32
C GLY A 209 2.75 -18.46 -15.88
N ARG A 210 3.67 -19.07 -15.09
CA ARG A 210 5.07 -19.32 -15.48
C ARG A 210 5.19 -19.96 -16.86
N GLY A 211 5.57 -19.15 -17.84
CA GLY A 211 5.79 -19.61 -19.20
C GLY A 211 5.99 -18.46 -20.19
N ARG A 212 4.94 -17.66 -20.42
CA ARG A 212 4.96 -16.56 -21.42
C ARG A 212 3.94 -15.46 -21.05
N PRO A 213 4.30 -14.17 -21.08
CA PRO A 213 3.31 -13.11 -21.30
C PRO A 213 2.64 -13.32 -22.67
N GLN A 214 1.43 -12.78 -22.86
CA GLN A 214 0.75 -12.96 -24.15
C GLN A 214 1.40 -12.05 -25.21
N GLN A 215 2.11 -12.66 -26.15
CA GLN A 215 2.82 -12.00 -27.26
C GLN A 215 1.92 -11.26 -28.28
N ALA A 216 0.63 -11.08 -27.97
CA ALA A 216 -0.38 -10.49 -28.86
C ALA A 216 -0.29 -8.95 -28.98
N SER A 217 0.45 -8.29 -28.08
CA SER A 217 0.56 -6.82 -28.04
C SER A 217 1.96 -6.32 -27.66
N PHE A 218 2.71 -7.04 -26.83
CA PHE A 218 4.11 -6.74 -26.56
C PHE A 218 5.02 -7.34 -27.66
N THR A 219 5.09 -6.68 -28.81
CA THR A 219 6.06 -6.97 -29.88
C THR A 219 7.49 -6.53 -29.55
N MET A 220 7.73 -6.01 -28.33
CA MET A 220 9.02 -5.50 -27.87
C MET A 220 9.50 -6.29 -26.65
N ARG A 221 10.73 -6.82 -26.74
CA ARG A 221 11.44 -7.55 -25.70
C ARG A 221 11.44 -6.86 -24.32
N GLN A 222 11.53 -5.52 -24.31
CA GLN A 222 11.43 -4.70 -23.11
C GLN A 222 10.16 -4.99 -22.28
N GLY A 223 9.02 -5.28 -22.93
CA GLY A 223 7.77 -5.57 -22.24
C GLY A 223 7.80 -6.86 -21.42
N GLU A 224 8.50 -7.88 -21.90
CA GLU A 224 8.71 -9.14 -21.20
C GLU A 224 9.72 -8.98 -20.05
N GLU A 225 10.78 -8.20 -20.25
CA GLU A 225 11.77 -7.90 -19.21
C GLU A 225 11.17 -7.05 -18.05
N CYS A 226 10.39 -6.01 -18.36
CA CYS A 226 9.66 -5.22 -17.36
C CYS A 226 8.63 -6.07 -16.59
N TRP A 227 7.89 -6.96 -17.27
CA TRP A 227 6.93 -7.86 -16.64
C TRP A 227 7.60 -8.86 -15.68
N MET A 228 8.68 -9.51 -16.13
CA MET A 228 9.45 -10.45 -15.32
C MET A 228 10.02 -9.79 -14.06
N THR A 229 10.46 -8.53 -14.17
CA THR A 229 10.95 -7.75 -13.03
C THR A 229 9.83 -7.45 -12.02
N TYR A 230 8.61 -7.13 -12.49
CA TYR A 230 7.43 -6.94 -11.64
C TYR A 230 7.05 -8.20 -10.87
N GLU A 231 6.92 -9.35 -11.54
CA GLU A 231 6.57 -10.61 -10.87
C GLU A 231 7.65 -11.07 -9.88
N GLN A 232 8.93 -10.91 -10.22
CA GLN A 232 10.04 -11.20 -9.29
C GLN A 232 10.02 -10.25 -8.09
N GLY A 233 9.73 -8.96 -8.30
CA GLY A 233 9.55 -7.98 -7.24
C GLY A 233 8.43 -8.35 -6.28
N LEU A 234 7.26 -8.77 -6.79
CA LEU A 234 6.15 -9.26 -5.98
C LEU A 234 6.53 -10.51 -5.18
N LEU A 235 7.20 -11.50 -5.79
CA LEU A 235 7.61 -12.73 -5.08
C LEU A 235 8.70 -12.47 -4.02
N ALA A 236 9.63 -11.55 -4.28
CA ALA A 236 10.63 -11.12 -3.29
C ALA A 236 10.00 -10.30 -2.14
N ASN A 237 8.93 -9.56 -2.42
CA ASN A 237 8.13 -8.85 -1.41
C ASN A 237 7.27 -9.82 -0.59
N ASP A 238 6.71 -10.86 -1.21
CA ASP A 238 5.95 -11.93 -0.58
C ASP A 238 6.79 -12.69 0.47
N ASN A 239 8.04 -13.02 0.14
CA ASN A 239 8.99 -13.63 1.06
C ASN A 239 9.31 -12.72 2.27
N ARG A 240 9.55 -11.41 2.04
CA ARG A 240 9.80 -10.43 3.10
C ARG A 240 8.60 -10.28 4.04
N ASN A 241 7.38 -10.24 3.51
CA ASN A 241 6.19 -10.16 4.35
C ASN A 241 5.97 -11.43 5.17
N THR A 242 6.31 -12.62 4.67
CA THR A 242 6.27 -13.85 5.48
C THR A 242 7.21 -13.73 6.69
N GLN A 243 8.44 -13.26 6.50
CA GLN A 243 9.41 -13.00 7.59
C GLN A 243 8.91 -11.93 8.59
N CYS A 244 8.27 -10.87 8.09
CA CYS A 244 7.64 -9.85 8.94
C CYS A 244 6.49 -10.45 9.77
N MET A 245 5.60 -11.22 9.15
CA MET A 245 4.47 -11.87 9.82
C MET A 245 4.92 -12.88 10.87
N ASP A 246 6.01 -13.63 10.63
CA ASP A 246 6.60 -14.52 11.64
C ASP A 246 7.15 -13.73 12.83
N SER A 247 7.84 -12.61 12.59
CA SER A 247 8.28 -11.69 13.63
C SER A 247 7.09 -11.10 14.42
N ALA A 248 6.03 -10.69 13.72
CA ALA A 248 4.78 -10.18 14.28
C ALA A 248 3.95 -11.25 15.03
N ASN A 249 4.23 -12.54 14.84
CA ASN A 249 3.67 -13.63 15.63
C ASN A 249 4.48 -13.90 16.91
N ASN A 250 5.78 -13.62 16.90
CA ASN A 250 6.68 -13.87 18.03
C ASN A 250 6.65 -12.78 19.11
N VAL A 251 6.04 -11.61 18.85
CA VAL A 251 5.78 -10.60 19.89
C VAL A 251 4.64 -10.99 20.85
N ALA A 252 4.54 -10.27 21.97
CA ALA A 252 3.47 -10.40 22.95
C ALA A 252 2.08 -10.29 22.32
N TRP A 253 1.13 -11.10 22.79
CA TRP A 253 -0.14 -11.36 22.09
C TRP A 253 -0.98 -10.11 21.76
N TYR A 254 -0.91 -9.09 22.63
CA TYR A 254 -1.63 -7.82 22.48
C TYR A 254 -0.99 -6.86 21.47
N LEU A 255 0.30 -7.02 21.13
CA LEU A 255 0.99 -6.23 20.10
C LEU A 255 0.79 -6.80 18.69
N ARG A 256 0.52 -8.11 18.57
CA ARG A 256 0.37 -8.82 17.29
C ARG A 256 -0.60 -8.14 16.30
N PRO A 257 -1.75 -7.57 16.70
CA PRO A 257 -2.64 -6.87 15.77
C PRO A 257 -1.99 -5.62 15.15
N ALA A 258 -1.18 -4.87 15.91
CA ALA A 258 -0.49 -3.70 15.40
C ALA A 258 0.68 -4.10 14.49
N GLU A 259 1.53 -5.04 14.92
CA GLU A 259 2.65 -5.53 14.10
C GLU A 259 2.19 -6.13 12.77
N ARG A 260 1.11 -6.93 12.76
CA ARG A 260 0.55 -7.49 11.52
C ARG A 260 0.04 -6.40 10.58
N LEU A 261 -0.58 -5.33 11.08
CA LEU A 261 -1.00 -4.19 10.26
C LEU A 261 0.19 -3.39 9.71
N LEU A 262 1.31 -3.32 10.43
CA LEU A 262 2.56 -2.75 9.92
C LEU A 262 3.15 -3.62 8.80
N CYS A 263 3.27 -4.94 8.99
CA CYS A 263 3.69 -5.86 7.93
C CYS A 263 2.78 -5.79 6.69
N ALA A 264 1.46 -5.72 6.88
CA ALA A 264 0.49 -5.54 5.81
C ALA A 264 0.70 -4.24 5.01
N ALA A 265 1.06 -3.14 5.70
CA ALA A 265 1.38 -1.86 5.08
C ALA A 265 2.74 -1.87 4.34
N GLU A 266 3.78 -2.45 4.96
CA GLU A 266 5.10 -2.65 4.33
C GLU A 266 4.98 -3.51 3.06
N PHE A 267 4.22 -4.61 3.13
CA PHE A 267 3.94 -5.44 1.96
C PHE A 267 3.20 -4.67 0.87
N LEU A 268 2.14 -3.92 1.20
CA LEU A 268 1.43 -3.14 0.18
C LEU A 268 2.36 -2.08 -0.44
N SER A 269 3.16 -1.37 0.35
CA SER A 269 4.14 -0.39 -0.14
C SER A 269 5.14 -1.04 -1.11
N GLY A 270 5.70 -2.20 -0.75
CA GLY A 270 6.59 -2.95 -1.64
C GLY A 270 5.93 -3.44 -2.94
N ALA A 271 4.64 -3.77 -2.92
CA ALA A 271 3.88 -4.16 -4.12
C ALA A 271 3.55 -2.96 -5.02
N LEU A 272 3.30 -1.78 -4.43
CA LEU A 272 3.07 -0.53 -5.15
C LEU A 272 4.36 0.09 -5.70
N GLY A 273 5.49 -0.10 -5.01
CA GLY A 273 6.83 0.20 -5.55
C GLY A 273 7.18 -0.66 -6.76
N ALA A 274 6.81 -1.95 -6.74
CA ALA A 274 6.96 -2.84 -7.90
C ALA A 274 6.08 -2.40 -9.09
N GLU A 275 4.81 -2.02 -8.85
CA GLU A 275 3.94 -1.42 -9.87
C GLU A 275 4.51 -0.11 -10.42
N SER A 276 4.97 0.78 -9.56
CA SER A 276 5.58 2.07 -9.97
C SER A 276 6.85 1.85 -10.79
N SER A 277 7.64 0.82 -10.47
CA SER A 277 8.80 0.38 -11.26
C SER A 277 8.40 -0.17 -12.63
N TYR A 278 7.32 -0.96 -12.71
CA TYR A 278 6.74 -1.42 -13.98
C TYR A 278 6.26 -0.24 -14.85
N ILE A 279 5.58 0.74 -14.24
CA ILE A 279 5.13 1.98 -14.92
C ILE A 279 6.33 2.81 -15.39
N GLY A 280 7.41 2.90 -14.62
CA GLY A 280 8.65 3.53 -15.06
C GLY A 280 9.30 2.83 -16.26
N CYS A 281 9.25 1.49 -16.27
CA CYS A 281 9.85 0.63 -17.30
C CYS A 281 9.03 0.59 -18.61
N MET A 282 7.70 0.71 -18.52
CA MET A 282 6.73 0.58 -19.63
C MET A 282 6.10 1.91 -20.07
N GLY A 283 6.27 2.98 -19.29
CA GLY A 283 5.35 4.11 -19.33
C GLY A 283 3.91 3.65 -19.10
N LEU A 284 2.95 4.36 -19.71
CA LEU A 284 1.54 3.97 -19.71
C LEU A 284 1.14 3.06 -20.89
N ALA A 285 2.10 2.46 -21.60
CA ALA A 285 1.83 1.63 -22.78
C ALA A 285 0.94 0.41 -22.47
N GLY A 286 1.10 -0.17 -21.27
CA GLY A 286 0.32 -1.33 -20.83
C GLY A 286 -1.19 -1.07 -20.67
N LEU A 287 -1.63 0.19 -20.48
CA LEU A 287 -3.06 0.49 -20.25
C LEU A 287 -3.95 0.21 -21.47
N LYS A 288 -3.40 0.19 -22.68
CA LYS A 288 -4.15 0.05 -23.93
C LYS A 288 -4.54 -1.40 -24.28
N LEU A 289 -4.23 -2.37 -23.42
CA LEU A 289 -4.09 -3.78 -23.81
C LEU A 289 -5.21 -4.71 -23.35
N ALA A 290 -6.30 -4.16 -22.81
CA ALA A 290 -7.47 -4.90 -22.34
C ALA A 290 -8.78 -4.26 -22.86
N ALA A 291 -8.82 -4.04 -24.18
CA ALA A 291 -9.98 -3.65 -24.97
C ALA A 291 -10.40 -4.80 -25.90
#